data_AF-A0A7G6RJW7-F1
#
_entry.id   AF-A0A7G6RJW7-F1
#
_cell.length_a   1.000
_cell.length_b   1.000
_cell.length_c   1.000
_cell.angle_alpha   90.00
_cell.angle_beta   90.00
_cell.angle_gamma   90.00
#
_symmetry.space_group_name_H-M   'P 1'
#
loop_
_entity.id
_entity.type
_entity.pdbx_description
1 polymer ?
#
loop_
_entity_poly.entity_id
_entity_poly.type
_entity_poly.pdbx_seq_one_letter_code
_entity_poly.pdbx_strand_id
1 'polypeptide(L)'
;MTKPAVTKETGLRHFIAAASYSWAGFLRVLKEAAFRQELGFFIVSIAALALVGATAGEIVVAVLLFLGLFSMEAMNTAVEEVIDRISPEISIVGKHAKDLGSFAVTCMIAACCLYLGFVLGKHLFFGSE
;
A
#
# COMPACT_ATOMS: atom_id res chain seq x y z
N MET A 1 -0.36 27.41 29.35
CA MET A 1 -1.65 27.13 28.69
C MET A 1 -1.56 25.74 28.06
N THR A 2 -2.15 24.75 28.72
CA THR A 2 -2.19 23.35 28.27
C THR A 2 -3.16 23.23 27.10
N LYS A 3 -2.66 22.69 25.97
CA LYS A 3 -3.41 22.40 24.75
C LYS A 3 -4.63 21.52 25.12
N PRO A 4 -5.86 21.82 24.68
CA PRO A 4 -7.01 21.03 25.09
C PRO A 4 -6.86 19.60 24.58
N ALA A 5 -7.26 18.64 25.42
CA ALA A 5 -7.34 17.24 25.06
C ALA A 5 -8.21 17.09 23.81
N VAL A 6 -7.71 16.36 22.81
CA VAL A 6 -8.41 16.06 21.56
C VAL A 6 -9.83 15.63 21.89
N THR A 7 -10.80 16.48 21.56
CA THR A 7 -12.22 16.17 21.74
C THR A 7 -12.50 14.97 20.84
N LYS A 8 -12.73 13.80 21.44
CA LYS A 8 -13.17 12.61 20.69
C LYS A 8 -14.58 12.91 20.18
N GLU A 9 -14.66 13.43 18.97
CA GLU A 9 -15.89 13.48 18.20
C GLU A 9 -16.40 12.04 18.08
N THR A 10 -17.57 11.73 18.63
CA THR A 10 -18.20 10.40 18.56
C THR A 10 -19.30 10.40 17.50
N GLY A 11 -19.49 9.28 16.80
CA GLY A 11 -20.55 9.09 15.80
C GLY A 11 -20.15 9.38 14.34
N LEU A 12 -21.12 9.74 13.50
CA LEU A 12 -20.97 9.94 12.05
C LEU A 12 -19.88 10.97 11.70
N ARG A 13 -19.71 11.98 12.55
CA ARG A 13 -18.69 13.03 12.41
C ARG A 13 -17.26 12.49 12.56
N HIS A 14 -17.07 11.44 13.37
CA HIS A 14 -15.80 10.72 13.48
C HIS A 14 -15.46 9.95 12.19
N PHE A 15 -16.44 9.25 11.63
CA PHE A 15 -16.28 8.52 10.37
C PHE A 15 -15.94 9.43 9.20
N ILE A 16 -16.63 10.58 9.09
CA ILE A 16 -16.34 11.57 8.05
C ILE A 16 -14.94 12.16 8.24
N ALA A 17 -14.54 12.47 9.47
CA ALA A 17 -13.19 12.95 9.77
C ALA A 17 -12.12 11.90 9.43
N ALA A 18 -12.33 10.63 9.80
CA ALA A 18 -11.42 9.53 9.46
C ALA A 18 -11.28 9.34 7.94
N ALA A 19 -12.38 9.37 7.19
CA ALA A 19 -12.36 9.31 5.73
C ALA A 19 -11.57 10.49 5.13
N SER A 20 -11.71 11.70 5.69
CA SER A 20 -10.93 12.87 5.27
C SER A 20 -9.43 12.68 5.53
N TYR A 21 -9.04 12.10 6.68
CA TYR A 21 -7.62 11.82 6.97
C TYR A 21 -7.05 10.74 6.05
N SER A 22 -7.80 9.66 5.81
CA SER A 22 -7.40 8.63 4.84
C SER A 22 -7.24 9.19 3.43
N TRP A 23 -8.13 10.08 3.00
CA TRP A 23 -8.01 10.74 1.70
C TRP A 23 -6.78 11.64 1.61
N ALA A 24 -6.50 12.43 2.65
CA ALA A 24 -5.28 13.23 2.72
C ALA A 24 -4.01 12.37 2.68
N GLY A 25 -4.02 11.22 3.37
CA GLY A 25 -2.93 10.24 3.33
C GLY A 25 -2.72 9.66 1.92
N PHE A 26 -3.81 9.27 1.24
CA PHE A 26 -3.75 8.80 -0.14
C PHE A 26 -3.18 9.86 -1.09
N LEU A 27 -3.65 11.11 -1.00
CA LEU A 27 -3.12 12.22 -1.78
C LEU A 27 -1.64 12.50 -1.49
N ARG A 28 -1.18 12.23 -0.25
CA ARG A 28 0.22 12.37 0.13
C ARG A 28 1.08 11.29 -0.49
N VAL A 29 0.70 10.02 -0.37
CA VAL A 29 1.48 8.90 -0.91
C VAL A 29 1.49 8.89 -2.44
N LEU A 30 0.44 9.40 -3.10
CA LEU A 30 0.41 9.62 -4.56
C LEU A 30 1.55 10.50 -5.10
N LYS A 31 2.15 11.34 -4.25
CA LYS A 31 3.31 12.15 -4.62
C LYS A 31 4.59 11.33 -4.70
N GLU A 32 4.65 10.16 -4.07
CA GLU A 32 5.78 9.25 -4.16
C GLU A 32 5.83 8.56 -5.52
N ALA A 33 7.02 8.53 -6.11
CA ALA A 33 7.23 7.87 -7.40
C ALA A 33 7.03 6.36 -7.30
N ALA A 34 7.47 5.75 -6.19
CA ALA A 34 7.30 4.34 -5.90
C ALA A 34 5.82 3.95 -5.87
N PHE A 35 5.00 4.64 -5.05
CA PHE A 35 3.56 4.40 -5.03
C PHE A 35 2.88 4.55 -6.40
N ARG A 36 3.27 5.53 -7.23
CA ARG A 36 2.71 5.63 -8.60
C ARG A 36 3.07 4.43 -9.48
N GLN A 37 4.26 3.86 -9.31
CA GLN A 37 4.65 2.63 -10.01
C GLN A 37 3.84 1.43 -9.51
N GLU A 38 3.64 1.32 -8.20
CA GLU A 38 2.80 0.27 -7.59
C GLU A 38 1.34 0.37 -8.05
N LEU A 39 0.78 1.58 -8.14
CA LEU A 39 -0.55 1.81 -8.66
C LEU A 39 -0.66 1.41 -10.15
N GLY A 40 0.37 1.73 -10.94
CA GLY A 40 0.48 1.24 -12.31
C GLY A 40 0.54 -0.28 -12.39
N PHE A 41 1.35 -0.90 -11.52
CA PHE A 41 1.46 -2.36 -11.42
C PHE A 41 0.12 -3.01 -11.06
N PHE A 42 -0.64 -2.41 -10.13
CA PHE A 42 -2.00 -2.84 -9.81
C PHE A 42 -2.91 -2.81 -11.02
N ILE A 43 -2.99 -1.69 -11.73
CA ILE A 43 -3.88 -1.53 -12.90
C ILE A 43 -3.53 -2.57 -13.98
N VAL A 44 -2.25 -2.72 -14.30
CA VAL A 44 -1.79 -3.70 -15.29
C VAL A 44 -2.10 -5.13 -14.83
N SER A 45 -1.92 -5.45 -13.55
CA SER A 45 -2.18 -6.77 -13.00
C SER A 45 -3.66 -7.13 -13.05
N ILE A 46 -4.55 -6.21 -12.67
CA ILE A 46 -6.00 -6.44 -12.75
C ILE A 46 -6.45 -6.60 -14.21
N ALA A 47 -5.92 -5.79 -15.13
CA ALA A 47 -6.20 -5.94 -16.55
C ALA A 47 -5.73 -7.32 -17.07
N ALA A 48 -4.52 -7.75 -16.71
CA ALA A 48 -3.98 -9.05 -17.10
C ALA A 48 -4.84 -10.21 -16.56
N LEU A 49 -5.26 -10.14 -15.29
CA LEU A 49 -6.15 -11.14 -14.68
C LEU A 49 -7.51 -11.19 -15.39
N ALA A 50 -8.10 -10.05 -15.72
CA ALA A 50 -9.35 -9.99 -16.47
C ALA A 50 -9.21 -10.60 -17.87
N LEU A 51 -8.09 -10.34 -18.56
CA LEU A 51 -7.82 -10.86 -19.91
C LEU A 51 -7.68 -12.38 -19.94
N VAL A 52 -7.15 -13.01 -18.89
CA VAL A 52 -7.03 -14.47 -18.80
C VAL A 52 -8.30 -15.16 -18.26
N GLY A 53 -9.37 -14.40 -18.00
CA GLY A 53 -10.61 -14.96 -17.45
C GLY A 53 -10.50 -15.38 -15.99
N ALA A 54 -9.68 -14.67 -15.19
CA ALA A 54 -9.58 -14.95 -13.76
C ALA A 54 -10.94 -14.86 -13.06
N THR A 55 -11.17 -15.80 -12.13
CA THR A 55 -12.40 -15.86 -11.35
C THR A 55 -12.53 -14.63 -10.44
N ALA A 56 -13.77 -14.33 -10.03
CA ALA A 56 -14.02 -13.24 -9.09
C ALA A 56 -13.22 -13.39 -7.78
N GLY A 57 -13.06 -14.62 -7.29
CA GLY A 57 -12.26 -14.91 -6.10
C GLY A 57 -10.78 -14.56 -6.31
N GLU A 58 -10.22 -14.86 -7.48
CA GLU A 58 -8.83 -14.54 -7.78
C GLU A 58 -8.59 -13.03 -7.88
N ILE A 59 -9.52 -12.32 -8.50
CA ILE A 59 -9.48 -10.85 -8.57
C ILE A 59 -9.57 -10.24 -7.17
N VAL A 60 -10.47 -10.72 -6.31
CA VAL A 60 -10.61 -10.22 -4.94
C VAL A 60 -9.33 -10.41 -4.14
N VAL A 61 -8.67 -11.59 -4.23
CA VAL A 61 -7.40 -11.83 -3.54
C VAL A 61 -6.30 -10.90 -4.07
N ALA A 62 -6.20 -10.70 -5.39
CA ALA A 62 -5.26 -9.73 -5.95
C ALA A 62 -5.50 -8.32 -5.40
N VAL A 63 -6.75 -7.85 -5.40
CA VAL A 63 -7.11 -6.54 -4.83
C VAL A 63 -6.71 -6.43 -3.35
N LEU A 64 -6.95 -7.46 -2.54
CA LEU A 64 -6.54 -7.47 -1.13
C LEU A 64 -5.02 -7.40 -0.96
N LEU A 65 -4.25 -8.12 -1.79
CA LEU A 65 -2.78 -8.04 -1.76
C LEU A 65 -2.29 -6.65 -2.14
N PHE A 66 -2.86 -6.03 -3.17
CA PHE A 66 -2.50 -4.67 -3.58
C PHE A 66 -2.92 -3.61 -2.55
N LEU A 67 -4.07 -3.76 -1.90
CA LEU A 67 -4.43 -2.90 -0.76
C LEU A 67 -3.44 -3.05 0.40
N GLY A 68 -2.96 -4.27 0.65
CA GLY A 68 -1.86 -4.52 1.58
C GLY A 68 -0.57 -3.82 1.17
N LEU A 69 -0.19 -3.91 -0.12
CA LEU A 69 0.99 -3.23 -0.67
C LEU A 69 0.90 -1.72 -0.47
N PHE A 70 -0.23 -1.11 -0.85
CA PHE A 70 -0.46 0.33 -0.69
C PHE A 70 -0.44 0.77 0.78
N SER A 71 -0.95 -0.07 1.69
CA SER A 71 -0.86 0.18 3.13
C SER A 71 0.60 0.18 3.60
N MET A 72 1.41 -0.77 3.14
CA MET A 72 2.81 -0.85 3.53
C MET A 72 3.65 0.29 2.94
N GLU A 73 3.38 0.71 1.71
CA GLU A 73 4.04 1.88 1.11
C GLU A 73 3.67 3.17 1.84
N ALA A 74 2.39 3.37 2.19
CA ALA A 74 2.00 4.52 3.01
C ALA A 74 2.67 4.52 4.39
N MET A 75 2.85 3.33 5.00
CA MET A 75 3.61 3.20 6.25
C MET A 75 5.10 3.50 6.05
N ASN A 76 5.71 3.03 4.95
CA ASN A 76 7.09 3.32 4.61
C ASN A 76 7.30 4.85 4.46
N THR A 77 6.45 5.51 3.67
CA THR A 77 6.50 6.98 3.52
C THR A 77 6.33 7.69 4.86
N ALA A 78 5.41 7.24 5.72
CA ALA A 78 5.22 7.85 7.04
C ALA A 78 6.45 7.71 7.94
N VAL A 79 7.13 6.55 7.91
CA VAL A 79 8.40 6.35 8.63
C VAL A 79 9.47 7.28 8.07
N GLU A 80 9.63 7.35 6.74
CA GLU A 80 10.59 8.24 6.09
C GLU A 80 10.39 9.71 6.49
N GLU A 81 9.16 10.22 6.44
CA GLU A 81 8.84 11.60 6.84
C GLU A 81 9.18 11.88 8.30
N VAL A 82 8.89 10.94 9.19
CA VAL A 82 9.22 11.07 10.62
C VAL A 82 10.74 11.08 10.80
N ILE A 83 11.46 10.14 10.18
CA ILE A 83 12.92 10.03 10.27
C ILE A 83 13.60 11.29 9.72
N ASP A 84 13.17 11.79 8.55
CA ASP A 84 13.72 12.99 7.92
C ASP A 84 13.51 14.25 8.77
N ARG A 85 12.45 14.26 9.58
CA ARG A 85 12.18 15.37 10.50
C ARG A 85 12.99 15.29 11.80
N ILE A 86 13.19 14.10 12.36
CA ILE A 86 13.83 13.94 13.68
C ILE A 86 15.36 13.79 13.60
N SER A 87 15.88 13.31 12.47
CA SER A 87 17.31 13.03 12.28
C SER A 87 17.80 13.70 10.98
N PRO A 88 17.87 15.05 10.95
CA PRO A 88 18.35 15.77 9.77
C PRO A 88 19.81 15.45 9.43
N GLU A 89 20.61 15.03 10.42
CA GLU A 89 21.88 14.35 10.20
C GLU A 89 21.65 12.83 10.08
N ILE A 90 22.29 12.18 9.10
CA ILE A 90 22.10 10.74 8.84
C ILE A 90 22.54 9.93 10.06
N SER A 91 21.57 9.41 10.81
CA SER A 91 21.81 8.47 11.90
C SER A 91 21.74 7.02 11.40
N ILE A 92 22.52 6.13 12.01
CA ILE A 92 22.49 4.69 11.72
C ILE A 92 21.07 4.13 12.00
N VAL A 93 20.42 4.61 13.06
CA VAL A 93 19.05 4.20 13.42
C VAL A 93 18.05 4.65 12.37
N GLY A 94 18.15 5.90 11.90
CA GLY A 94 17.29 6.42 10.83
C GLY A 94 17.45 5.62 9.53
N LYS A 95 18.70 5.28 9.18
CA LYS A 95 18.96 4.40 8.04
C LYS A 95 18.29 3.03 8.21
N HIS A 96 18.47 2.37 9.34
CA HIS A 96 17.84 1.06 9.58
C HIS A 96 16.31 1.12 9.53
N ALA A 97 15.69 2.17 10.06
CA ALA A 97 14.24 2.33 10.00
C ALA A 97 13.72 2.41 8.55
N LYS A 98 14.40 3.17 7.69
CA LYS A 98 14.06 3.27 6.26
C LYS A 98 14.30 1.96 5.52
N ASP A 99 15.45 1.32 5.77
CA ASP A 99 15.79 0.03 5.14
C ASP A 99 14.74 -1.05 5.45
N LEU A 100 14.26 -1.10 6.71
CA LEU A 100 13.21 -2.03 7.13
C LEU A 100 11.85 -1.71 6.51
N GLY A 101 11.49 -0.42 6.39
CA GLY A 101 10.26 0.01 5.71
C GLY A 101 10.26 -0.40 4.24
N SER A 102 11.35 -0.10 3.51
CA SER A 102 11.54 -0.48 2.12
C SER A 102 11.52 -2.01 1.91
N PHE A 103 12.13 -2.76 2.83
CA PHE A 103 12.08 -4.23 2.79
C PHE A 103 10.66 -4.76 2.94
N ALA A 104 9.85 -4.18 3.83
CA ALA A 104 8.48 -4.59 4.04
C ALA A 104 7.60 -4.37 2.79
N VAL A 105 7.79 -3.24 2.09
CA VAL A 105 7.18 -2.97 0.79
C VAL A 105 7.62 -4.02 -0.24
N THR A 106 8.92 -4.31 -0.30
CA THR A 106 9.47 -5.34 -1.19
C THR A 106 8.84 -6.72 -0.95
N CYS A 107 8.61 -7.10 0.32
CA CYS A 107 7.90 -8.35 0.64
C CYS A 107 6.47 -8.36 0.10
N MET A 108 5.75 -7.24 0.16
CA MET A 108 4.39 -7.15 -0.41
C MET A 108 4.41 -7.20 -1.94
N ILE A 109 5.37 -6.57 -2.60
CA ILE A 109 5.57 -6.69 -4.05
C ILE A 109 5.82 -8.16 -4.41
N ALA A 110 6.71 -8.85 -3.69
CA ALA A 110 6.99 -10.25 -3.90
C ALA A 110 5.73 -11.13 -3.73
N ALA A 111 4.92 -10.87 -2.70
CA ALA A 111 3.65 -11.57 -2.50
C ALA A 111 2.68 -11.36 -3.67
N CYS A 112 2.56 -10.13 -4.18
CA CYS A 112 1.75 -9.83 -5.36
C CYS A 112 2.26 -10.59 -6.60
N CYS A 113 3.57 -10.56 -6.86
CA CYS A 113 4.19 -11.24 -8.00
C CYS A 113 4.01 -12.76 -7.92
N LEU A 114 4.20 -13.37 -6.75
CA LEU A 114 4.00 -14.80 -6.54
C LEU A 114 2.55 -15.21 -6.82
N TYR A 115 1.60 -14.45 -6.29
CA TYR A 115 0.18 -14.71 -6.49
C TYR A 115 -0.23 -14.55 -7.96
N LEU A 116 0.18 -13.45 -8.59
CA LEU A 116 -0.10 -13.19 -10.00
C LEU A 116 0.53 -14.25 -10.91
N GLY A 117 1.79 -14.61 -10.66
CA GLY A 117 2.47 -15.67 -11.40
C GLY A 117 1.75 -17.01 -11.29
N PHE A 118 1.26 -17.36 -10.09
CA PHE A 118 0.47 -18.56 -9.88
C PHE A 118 -0.86 -18.53 -10.66
N VAL A 119 -1.64 -17.46 -10.55
CA VAL A 119 -2.95 -17.36 -11.21
C VAL A 119 -2.80 -17.29 -12.73
N LEU A 120 -1.92 -16.42 -13.24
CA LEU A 120 -1.65 -16.30 -14.68
C LEU A 120 -1.13 -17.62 -15.24
N GLY A 121 -0.18 -18.27 -14.55
CA GLY A 121 0.31 -19.59 -14.95
C GLY A 121 -0.80 -20.62 -15.00
N LYS A 122 -1.66 -20.68 -13.97
CA LYS A 122 -2.80 -21.60 -13.93
C LYS A 122 -3.69 -21.44 -15.16
N HIS A 123 -4.11 -20.21 -15.48
CA HIS A 123 -5.02 -19.95 -16.59
C HIS A 123 -4.37 -20.14 -17.98
N LEU A 124 -3.09 -19.81 -18.12
CA LEU A 124 -2.37 -19.96 -19.40
C LEU A 124 -2.02 -21.42 -19.73
N PHE A 125 -1.71 -22.25 -18.73
CA PHE A 125 -1.26 -23.63 -18.97
C PHE A 125 -2.38 -24.67 -18.81
N PHE A 126 -3.38 -24.43 -17.97
CA PHE A 126 -4.42 -25.42 -17.69
C PHE A 126 -5.79 -25.07 -18.28
N GLY A 127 -5.92 -23.91 -18.92
CA GLY A 127 -7.18 -23.46 -19.53
C GLY A 127 -8.25 -23.12 -18.49
N SER A 128 -9.12 -22.17 -18.82
CA SER A 128 -10.31 -21.87 -18.03
C SER A 128 -11.34 -23.00 -18.22
N GLU A 129 -11.34 -24.00 -17.34
CA GLU A 129 -12.48 -24.93 -17.20
C GLU A 129 -13.75 -24.20 -16.76
#